data_AF-A0A4P2QK35-F1
#
_entry.id   AF-A0A4P2QK35-F1
#
_cell.length_a   1.000
_cell.length_b   1.000
_cell.length_c   1.000
_cell.angle_alpha   90.00
_cell.angle_beta   90.00
_cell.angle_gamma   90.00
#
_symmetry.space_group_name_H-M   'P 1'
#
loop_
_entity.id
_entity.type
_entity.pdbx_description
1 polymer ?
#
loop_
_entity_poly.entity_id
_entity_poly.type
_entity_poly.pdbx_seq_one_letter_code
_entity_poly.pdbx_strand_id
1 'polypeptide(L)'
;MAKKSASVRRELSRDDEVFDVPAAVLCACCGQPDCAGCSAATDEGSGVVAIIPWERTIDGVWSRLWATSKATTLGAETFFAAIPDGAISAAMRFALLAEALAILSMIVALLPIAALALPGLTLELARNPAARESALQWLALGVPGLTVWMVLAHTLHGAALDLGARRQGARPERRRAIRFGLYACGWDLMAGPLGALVMLVTGGVKGAEQLLSASLRVPGRASTALLLGVYALHPGAAARARRAGSIAALALTIASGLAAIALAVAFS
;
A
#
# COMPACT_ATOMS: atom_id res chain seq x y z
N MET A 1 -30.56 -45.29 26.22
CA MET A 1 -30.25 -44.92 24.83
C MET A 1 -29.10 -43.91 24.84
N ALA A 2 -27.87 -44.38 24.61
CA ALA A 2 -26.67 -43.54 24.53
C ALA A 2 -26.17 -43.53 23.07
N LYS A 3 -26.09 -42.34 22.46
CA LYS A 3 -25.65 -42.14 21.07
C LYS A 3 -24.14 -42.33 21.00
N LYS A 4 -23.68 -43.35 20.27
CA LYS A 4 -22.28 -43.49 19.83
C LYS A 4 -21.97 -42.40 18.80
N SER A 5 -21.04 -41.50 19.12
CA SER A 5 -20.43 -40.60 18.14
C SER A 5 -19.43 -41.38 17.29
N ALA A 6 -19.64 -41.37 15.97
CA ALA A 6 -18.68 -41.91 15.02
C ALA A 6 -17.51 -40.93 14.87
N SER A 7 -16.33 -41.30 15.38
CA SER A 7 -15.09 -40.57 15.10
C SER A 7 -14.64 -40.90 13.69
N VAL A 8 -14.75 -39.95 12.77
CA VAL A 8 -14.14 -40.03 11.44
C VAL A 8 -12.63 -39.86 11.62
N ARG A 9 -11.89 -40.97 11.55
CA ARG A 9 -10.42 -40.96 11.50
C ARG A 9 -10.02 -40.44 10.12
N ARG A 10 -9.58 -39.18 10.05
CA ARG A 10 -9.01 -38.57 8.86
C ARG A 10 -7.63 -39.19 8.63
N GLU A 11 -7.48 -40.01 7.60
CA GLU A 11 -6.16 -40.46 7.15
C GLU A 11 -5.39 -39.25 6.64
N LEU A 12 -4.23 -38.98 7.27
CA LEU A 12 -3.26 -38.01 6.79
C LEU A 12 -2.56 -38.63 5.58
N SER A 13 -2.88 -38.14 4.38
CA SER A 13 -2.04 -38.39 3.21
C SER A 13 -0.68 -37.75 3.46
N ARG A 14 0.35 -38.58 3.63
CA ARG A 14 1.75 -38.13 3.60
C ARG A 14 2.10 -37.82 2.15
N ASP A 15 2.03 -36.55 1.78
CA ASP A 15 2.84 -36.02 0.69
C ASP A 15 4.26 -35.85 1.23
N ASP A 16 5.13 -36.81 0.91
CA ASP A 16 6.57 -36.77 1.20
C ASP A 16 7.32 -35.87 0.19
N GLU A 17 6.86 -34.62 0.00
CA GLU A 17 7.70 -33.55 -0.56
C GLU A 17 8.32 -32.78 0.61
N VAL A 18 9.56 -33.14 0.96
CA VAL A 18 10.34 -32.43 1.98
C VAL A 18 10.72 -31.06 1.43
N PHE A 19 9.83 -30.09 1.59
CA PHE A 19 10.14 -28.68 1.47
C PHE A 19 11.09 -28.34 2.63
N ASP A 20 12.36 -28.09 2.30
CA ASP A 20 13.36 -27.63 3.25
C ASP A 20 13.05 -26.17 3.62
N VAL A 21 12.15 -25.97 4.59
CA VAL A 21 11.83 -24.66 5.14
C VAL A 21 12.95 -24.31 6.11
N PRO A 22 13.80 -23.31 5.84
CA PRO A 22 14.88 -22.96 6.76
C PRO A 22 14.27 -22.58 8.11
N ALA A 23 14.76 -23.22 9.17
CA ALA A 23 14.34 -22.91 10.53
C ALA A 23 14.63 -21.42 10.81
N ALA A 24 13.58 -20.63 10.99
CA ALA A 24 13.72 -19.27 11.45
C ALA A 24 14.16 -19.32 12.93
N VAL A 25 15.39 -18.87 13.20
CA VAL A 25 15.86 -18.68 14.58
C VAL A 25 15.17 -17.43 15.10
N LEU A 26 14.13 -17.62 15.91
CA LEU A 26 13.43 -16.53 16.57
C LEU A 26 13.93 -16.45 18.01
N CYS A 27 13.99 -15.23 18.55
CA CYS A 27 14.21 -15.07 19.97
C CYS A 27 13.12 -15.79 20.76
N ALA A 28 13.49 -16.75 21.59
CA ALA A 28 12.53 -17.47 22.44
C ALA A 28 11.77 -16.55 23.41
N CYS A 29 12.32 -15.35 23.67
CA CYS A 29 11.71 -14.37 24.55
C CYS A 29 10.70 -13.50 23.82
N CYS A 30 11.03 -12.86 22.68
CA CYS A 30 10.16 -11.90 21.99
C CYS A 30 9.72 -12.28 20.56
N GLY A 31 10.11 -13.44 20.04
CA GLY A 31 9.73 -13.93 18.71
C GLY A 31 10.37 -13.22 17.52
N GLN A 32 11.32 -12.29 17.73
CA GLN A 32 12.01 -11.56 16.65
C GLN A 32 13.26 -12.29 16.14
N PRO A 33 13.54 -12.31 14.82
CA PRO A 33 14.70 -13.00 14.26
C PRO A 33 16.05 -12.31 14.55
N ASP A 34 16.06 -10.98 14.72
CA ASP A 34 17.28 -10.18 14.95
C ASP A 34 17.29 -9.55 16.36
N CYS A 35 17.04 -10.35 17.40
CA CYS A 35 16.97 -9.84 18.76
C CYS A 35 18.36 -9.66 19.41
N ALA A 36 18.73 -8.40 19.70
CA ALA A 36 19.92 -8.05 20.48
C ALA A 36 19.67 -7.92 22.00
N GLY A 37 18.48 -8.31 22.48
CA GLY A 37 18.03 -8.17 23.87
C GLY A 37 16.60 -7.64 23.94
N CYS A 38 15.68 -8.41 24.54
CA CYS A 38 14.26 -8.07 24.63
C CYS A 38 13.58 -8.56 25.92
N SER A 39 12.42 -7.96 26.20
CA SER A 39 11.44 -8.40 27.20
C SER A 39 10.52 -9.49 26.63
N ALA A 40 9.90 -10.28 27.52
CA ALA A 40 9.03 -11.40 27.15
C ALA A 40 7.90 -10.97 26.18
N ALA A 41 7.69 -11.80 25.15
CA ALA A 41 6.55 -11.75 24.26
C ALA A 41 5.28 -11.97 25.07
N THR A 42 4.24 -11.25 24.72
CA THR A 42 2.88 -11.55 25.16
C THR A 42 2.39 -12.79 24.42
N ASP A 43 1.53 -13.61 25.05
CA ASP A 43 0.98 -14.86 24.48
C ASP A 43 0.22 -14.67 23.14
N GLU A 44 0.00 -13.43 22.72
CA GLU A 44 -0.62 -13.05 21.44
C GLU A 44 0.40 -13.00 20.27
N GLY A 45 1.70 -13.04 20.57
CA GLY A 45 2.81 -12.90 19.62
C GLY A 45 3.25 -14.21 18.96
N SER A 46 2.34 -15.01 18.42
CA SER A 46 2.73 -15.99 17.40
C SER A 46 3.25 -15.20 16.19
N GLY A 47 4.42 -15.57 15.65
CA GLY A 47 5.14 -14.89 14.56
C GLY A 47 4.40 -14.93 13.21
N VAL A 48 3.16 -14.44 13.18
CA VAL A 48 2.35 -14.29 11.98
C VAL A 48 2.93 -13.13 11.21
N VAL A 49 3.70 -13.46 10.17
CA VAL A 49 4.24 -12.49 9.22
C VAL A 49 3.25 -12.35 8.07
N ALA A 50 2.94 -11.11 7.67
CA ALA A 50 2.08 -10.88 6.52
C ALA A 50 2.72 -11.46 5.24
N ILE A 51 1.98 -12.32 4.53
CA ILE A 51 2.40 -12.82 3.23
C ILE A 51 2.13 -11.73 2.20
N ILE A 52 3.17 -11.29 1.50
CA ILE A 52 3.07 -10.27 0.46
C ILE A 52 3.01 -10.97 -0.91
N PRO A 53 1.84 -11.01 -1.60
CA PRO A 53 1.72 -11.71 -2.88
C PRO A 53 2.68 -11.17 -3.94
N TRP A 54 2.94 -9.86 -3.92
CA TRP A 54 3.90 -9.21 -4.81
C TRP A 54 5.32 -9.75 -4.66
N GLU A 55 5.71 -10.37 -3.55
CA GLU A 55 7.06 -10.91 -3.38
C GLU A 55 7.15 -12.39 -3.78
N ARG A 56 6.03 -13.06 -4.06
CA ARG A 56 6.00 -14.47 -4.49
C ARG A 56 6.17 -14.61 -5.99
N THR A 57 6.99 -15.53 -6.46
CA THR A 57 7.25 -15.74 -7.90
C THR A 57 6.32 -16.75 -8.58
N ILE A 58 5.42 -17.38 -7.82
CA ILE A 58 4.57 -18.49 -8.28
C ILE A 58 3.46 -17.99 -9.22
N ASP A 59 2.91 -16.81 -8.93
CA ASP A 59 1.78 -16.25 -9.68
C ASP A 59 2.22 -15.22 -10.74
N GLY A 60 1.36 -15.01 -11.73
CA GLY A 60 1.52 -13.96 -12.73
C GLY A 60 1.52 -12.55 -12.12
N VAL A 61 2.23 -11.61 -12.76
CA VAL A 61 2.43 -10.22 -12.29
C VAL A 61 1.10 -9.52 -11.96
N TRP A 62 0.09 -9.68 -12.81
CA TRP A 62 -1.24 -9.08 -12.60
C TRP A 62 -1.98 -9.66 -11.39
N SER A 63 -1.92 -10.98 -11.21
CA SER A 63 -2.52 -11.64 -10.04
C SER A 63 -1.87 -11.12 -8.76
N ARG A 64 -0.54 -11.04 -8.74
CA ARG A 64 0.25 -10.52 -7.62
C ARG A 64 -0.03 -9.06 -7.30
N LEU A 65 -0.14 -8.21 -8.33
CA LEU A 65 -0.51 -6.80 -8.20
C LEU A 65 -1.86 -6.70 -7.49
N TRP A 66 -2.92 -7.30 -8.05
CA TRP A 66 -4.27 -7.19 -7.51
C TRP A 66 -4.42 -7.85 -6.14
N ALA A 67 -3.76 -8.99 -5.90
CA ALA A 67 -3.77 -9.65 -4.61
C ALA A 67 -3.11 -8.76 -3.54
N THR A 68 -1.98 -8.14 -3.86
CA THR A 68 -1.28 -7.23 -2.94
C THR A 68 -2.10 -5.97 -2.70
N SER A 69 -2.62 -5.32 -3.75
CA SER A 69 -3.45 -4.13 -3.61
C SER A 69 -4.71 -4.41 -2.79
N LYS A 70 -5.38 -5.55 -3.00
CA LYS A 70 -6.50 -5.97 -2.14
C LYS A 70 -6.07 -6.20 -0.68
N ALA A 71 -4.92 -6.83 -0.44
CA ALA A 71 -4.42 -7.06 0.91
C ALA A 71 -4.10 -5.73 1.64
N THR A 72 -3.47 -4.78 0.94
CA THR A 72 -3.13 -3.46 1.48
C THR A 72 -4.34 -2.54 1.70
N THR A 73 -5.46 -2.83 1.03
CA THR A 73 -6.70 -2.02 1.13
C THR A 73 -7.75 -2.69 2.01
N LEU A 74 -8.21 -3.89 1.66
CA LEU A 74 -9.28 -4.57 2.39
C LEU A 74 -8.77 -5.26 3.66
N GLY A 75 -7.53 -5.77 3.63
CA GLY A 75 -6.86 -6.42 4.76
C GLY A 75 -5.83 -5.52 5.45
N ALA A 76 -5.94 -4.20 5.33
CA ALA A 76 -4.89 -3.25 5.72
C ALA A 76 -4.42 -3.43 7.18
N GLU A 77 -5.34 -3.70 8.10
CA GLU A 77 -5.01 -3.86 9.52
C GLU A 77 -4.09 -5.06 9.76
N THR A 78 -4.44 -6.23 9.22
CA THR A 78 -3.60 -7.44 9.38
C THR A 78 -2.32 -7.35 8.57
N PHE A 79 -2.38 -6.81 7.35
CA PHE A 79 -1.22 -6.67 6.48
C PHE A 79 -0.14 -5.77 7.09
N PHE A 80 -0.52 -4.59 7.58
CA PHE A 80 0.45 -3.60 8.08
C PHE A 80 0.84 -3.80 9.55
N ALA A 81 0.03 -4.47 10.36
CA ALA A 81 0.42 -4.85 11.72
C ALA A 81 1.59 -5.85 11.73
N ALA A 82 1.69 -6.67 10.70
CA ALA A 82 2.65 -7.77 10.61
C ALA A 82 3.56 -7.66 9.38
N ILE A 83 3.76 -6.45 8.83
CA ILE A 83 4.55 -6.28 7.62
C ILE A 83 6.00 -6.74 7.85
N PRO A 84 6.51 -7.72 7.07
CA PRO A 84 7.88 -8.19 7.21
C PRO A 84 8.91 -7.14 6.79
N ASP A 85 10.10 -7.28 7.35
CA ASP A 85 11.30 -6.81 6.68
C ASP A 85 11.48 -7.52 5.34
N GLY A 86 11.90 -6.79 4.31
CA GLY A 86 12.17 -7.38 3.00
C GLY A 86 12.73 -6.36 2.02
N ALA A 87 13.06 -6.80 0.81
CA ALA A 87 13.71 -5.96 -0.19
C ALA A 87 12.89 -4.69 -0.51
N ILE A 88 13.50 -3.51 -0.36
CA ILE A 88 12.87 -2.23 -0.75
C ILE A 88 12.62 -2.19 -2.27
N SER A 89 13.52 -2.79 -3.05
CA SER A 89 13.38 -2.85 -4.51
C SER A 89 12.13 -3.61 -4.96
N ALA A 90 11.70 -4.65 -4.23
CA ALA A 90 10.46 -5.36 -4.53
C ALA A 90 9.23 -4.45 -4.29
N ALA A 91 9.16 -3.82 -3.12
CA ALA A 91 8.11 -2.88 -2.77
C ALA A 91 8.06 -1.66 -3.72
N MET A 92 9.23 -1.17 -4.15
CA MET A 92 9.33 -0.05 -5.10
C MET A 92 8.75 -0.41 -6.47
N ARG A 93 9.01 -1.61 -6.99
CA ARG A 93 8.43 -2.07 -8.27
C ARG A 93 6.91 -2.19 -8.18
N PHE A 94 6.39 -2.66 -7.05
CA PHE A 94 4.94 -2.67 -6.80
C PHE A 94 4.39 -1.25 -6.80
N ALA A 95 5.00 -0.35 -6.01
CA ALA A 95 4.55 1.02 -5.87
C ALA A 95 4.48 1.73 -7.23
N LEU A 96 5.55 1.67 -8.03
CA LEU A 96 5.61 2.28 -9.36
C LEU A 96 4.52 1.75 -10.29
N LEU A 97 4.29 0.42 -10.30
CA LEU A 97 3.26 -0.17 -11.16
C LEU A 97 1.84 0.19 -10.70
N ALA A 98 1.57 0.09 -9.39
CA ALA A 98 0.28 0.40 -8.82
C ALA A 98 -0.09 1.87 -9.03
N GLU A 99 0.85 2.77 -8.77
CA GLU A 99 0.67 4.21 -8.88
C GLU A 99 0.52 4.66 -10.34
N ALA A 100 1.34 4.14 -11.26
CA ALA A 100 1.20 4.43 -12.68
C ALA A 100 -0.18 4.02 -13.22
N LEU A 101 -0.68 2.85 -12.82
CA LEU A 101 -2.01 2.39 -13.21
C LEU A 101 -3.12 3.23 -12.57
N ALA A 102 -2.95 3.64 -11.31
CA ALA A 102 -3.89 4.54 -10.64
C ALA A 102 -4.00 5.87 -11.40
N ILE A 103 -2.87 6.52 -11.70
CA ILE A 103 -2.79 7.79 -12.43
C ILE A 103 -3.38 7.64 -13.84
N LEU A 104 -2.96 6.64 -14.60
CA LEU A 104 -3.47 6.43 -15.96
C LEU A 104 -4.98 6.18 -15.96
N SER A 105 -5.48 5.39 -15.01
CA SER A 105 -6.92 5.15 -14.90
C SER A 105 -7.71 6.42 -14.56
N MET A 106 -7.13 7.28 -13.72
CA MET A 106 -7.72 8.57 -13.38
C MET A 106 -7.74 9.51 -14.60
N ILE A 107 -6.64 9.58 -15.36
CA ILE A 107 -6.58 10.36 -16.60
C ILE A 107 -7.66 9.87 -17.58
N VAL A 108 -7.75 8.56 -17.83
CA VAL A 108 -8.76 7.98 -18.72
C VAL A 108 -10.19 8.31 -18.27
N ALA A 109 -10.46 8.26 -16.96
CA ALA A 109 -11.77 8.59 -16.41
C ALA A 109 -12.10 10.10 -16.50
N LEU A 110 -11.11 10.97 -16.34
CA LEU A 110 -11.29 12.43 -16.36
C LEU A 110 -11.28 13.02 -17.76
N LEU A 111 -10.62 12.40 -18.73
CA LEU A 111 -10.56 12.87 -20.13
C LEU A 111 -11.94 13.18 -20.75
N PRO A 112 -12.96 12.29 -20.69
CA PRO A 112 -14.27 12.61 -21.25
C PRO A 112 -14.96 13.76 -20.50
N ILE A 113 -14.77 13.87 -19.19
CA ILE A 113 -15.32 14.96 -18.37
C ILE A 113 -14.66 16.29 -18.76
N ALA A 114 -13.33 16.31 -18.87
CA ALA A 114 -12.56 17.47 -19.33
C ALA A 114 -12.94 17.87 -20.75
N ALA A 115 -13.17 16.90 -21.64
CA ALA A 115 -13.57 17.16 -23.02
C ALA A 115 -14.92 17.88 -23.11
N LEU A 116 -15.87 17.51 -22.25
CA LEU A 116 -17.18 18.15 -22.12
C LEU A 116 -17.11 19.51 -21.42
N ALA A 117 -16.27 19.65 -20.40
CA ALA A 117 -16.12 20.88 -19.63
C ALA A 117 -15.33 21.98 -20.36
N LEU A 118 -14.39 21.60 -21.24
CA LEU A 118 -13.49 22.49 -21.96
C LEU A 118 -13.58 22.26 -23.49
N PRO A 119 -14.76 22.45 -24.11
CA PRO A 119 -14.96 22.11 -25.52
C PRO A 119 -14.04 22.90 -26.46
N GLY A 120 -13.68 24.13 -26.11
CA GLY A 120 -12.72 24.94 -26.87
C GLY A 120 -11.32 24.32 -26.90
N LEU A 121 -10.83 23.84 -25.77
CA LEU A 121 -9.54 23.14 -25.68
C LEU A 121 -9.57 21.81 -26.46
N THR A 122 -10.68 21.07 -26.35
CA THR A 122 -10.89 19.83 -27.11
C THR A 122 -10.84 20.08 -28.62
N LEU A 123 -11.53 21.13 -29.08
CA LEU A 123 -11.51 21.52 -30.49
C LEU A 123 -10.13 21.99 -30.94
N GLU A 124 -9.40 22.71 -30.09
CA GLU A 124 -8.03 23.14 -30.37
C GLU A 124 -7.09 21.94 -30.51
N LEU A 125 -7.14 20.98 -29.58
CA LEU A 125 -6.40 19.72 -29.70
C LEU A 125 -6.84 18.92 -30.95
N ALA A 126 -8.11 18.95 -31.33
CA ALA A 126 -8.57 18.26 -32.54
C ALA A 126 -8.08 18.91 -33.84
N ARG A 127 -7.87 20.24 -33.85
CA ARG A 127 -7.53 20.99 -35.07
C ARG A 127 -6.05 21.32 -35.20
N ASN A 128 -5.35 21.56 -34.10
CA ASN A 128 -3.97 22.05 -34.08
C ASN A 128 -2.98 20.91 -33.77
N PRO A 129 -2.15 20.48 -34.75
CA PRO A 129 -1.16 19.42 -34.54
C PRO A 129 -0.11 19.77 -33.48
N ALA A 130 0.32 21.04 -33.39
CA ALA A 130 1.31 21.47 -32.41
C ALA A 130 0.76 21.40 -30.98
N ALA A 131 -0.52 21.75 -30.79
CA ALA A 131 -1.19 21.60 -29.50
C ALA A 131 -1.28 20.12 -29.07
N ARG A 132 -1.55 19.20 -30.00
CA ARG A 132 -1.53 17.75 -29.72
C ARG A 132 -0.16 17.25 -29.33
N GLU A 133 0.86 17.65 -30.08
CA GLU A 133 2.23 17.22 -29.81
C GLU A 133 2.67 17.69 -28.41
N SER A 134 2.41 18.95 -28.08
CA SER A 134 2.65 19.49 -26.73
C SER A 134 1.88 18.71 -25.66
N ALA A 135 0.58 18.44 -25.86
CA ALA A 135 -0.21 17.67 -24.91
C ALA A 135 0.34 16.24 -24.71
N LEU A 136 0.78 15.57 -25.78
CA LEU A 136 1.39 14.25 -25.70
C LEU A 136 2.75 14.29 -24.99
N GLN A 137 3.56 15.32 -25.23
CA GLN A 137 4.83 15.52 -24.50
C GLN A 137 4.58 15.73 -23.01
N TRP A 138 3.61 16.58 -22.65
CA TRP A 138 3.22 16.80 -21.25
C TRP A 138 2.66 15.54 -20.60
N LEU A 139 1.92 14.69 -21.32
CA LEU A 139 1.48 13.39 -20.80
C LEU A 139 2.68 12.43 -20.61
N ALA A 140 3.59 12.38 -21.58
CA ALA A 140 4.76 11.50 -21.57
C ALA A 140 5.74 11.83 -20.44
N LEU A 141 5.88 13.11 -20.07
CA LEU A 141 6.72 13.56 -18.96
C LEU A 141 5.95 13.62 -17.63
N GLY A 142 4.70 14.08 -17.69
CA GLY A 142 3.84 14.30 -16.53
C GLY A 142 3.44 13.01 -15.85
N VAL A 143 3.09 11.95 -16.59
CA VAL A 143 2.67 10.67 -15.98
C VAL A 143 3.82 10.02 -15.19
N PRO A 144 5.04 9.82 -15.74
CA PRO A 144 6.16 9.31 -14.95
C PRO A 144 6.56 10.23 -13.80
N GLY A 145 6.59 11.55 -14.03
CA GLY A 145 6.92 12.53 -12.99
C GLY A 145 5.95 12.47 -11.81
N LEU A 146 4.64 12.44 -12.09
CA LEU A 146 3.60 12.31 -11.08
C LEU A 146 3.67 10.97 -10.36
N THR A 147 3.96 9.88 -11.08
CA THR A 147 4.13 8.54 -10.50
C THR A 147 5.27 8.53 -9.48
N VAL A 148 6.44 9.07 -9.85
CA VAL A 148 7.59 9.16 -8.93
C VAL A 148 7.25 10.03 -7.73
N TRP A 149 6.60 11.17 -7.94
CA TRP A 149 6.21 12.06 -6.85
C TRP A 149 5.23 11.41 -5.87
N MET A 150 4.21 10.71 -6.36
CA MET A 150 3.24 10.00 -5.52
C MET A 150 3.89 8.87 -4.73
N VAL A 151 4.76 8.07 -5.35
CA VAL A 151 5.53 7.02 -4.65
C VAL A 151 6.43 7.63 -3.56
N LEU A 152 7.04 8.79 -3.82
CA LEU A 152 7.82 9.52 -2.82
C LEU A 152 6.94 10.02 -1.68
N ALA A 153 5.75 10.56 -1.97
CA ALA A 153 4.80 11.03 -0.96
C ALA A 153 4.41 9.90 0.02
N HIS A 154 4.10 8.70 -0.51
CA HIS A 154 3.81 7.53 0.33
C HIS A 154 5.00 7.06 1.14
N THR A 155 6.19 7.04 0.53
CA THR A 155 7.43 6.68 1.22
C THR A 155 7.73 7.66 2.37
N LEU A 156 7.54 8.95 2.13
CA LEU A 156 7.69 10.02 3.12
C LEU A 156 6.65 9.90 4.23
N HIS A 157 5.40 9.51 3.92
CA HIS A 157 4.40 9.23 4.94
C HIS A 157 4.84 8.09 5.87
N GLY A 158 5.34 6.99 5.31
CA GLY A 158 5.95 5.91 6.08
C GLY A 158 7.11 6.37 6.96
N ALA A 159 8.05 7.15 6.40
CA ALA A 159 9.18 7.70 7.15
C ALA A 159 8.74 8.69 8.26
N ALA A 160 7.70 9.47 8.02
CA ALA A 160 7.13 10.39 9.01
C ALA A 160 6.49 9.63 10.18
N LEU A 161 5.88 8.47 9.91
CA LEU A 161 5.39 7.57 10.97
C LEU A 161 6.53 6.95 11.79
N ASP A 162 7.65 6.53 11.18
CA ASP A 162 8.85 6.08 11.92
C ASP A 162 9.37 7.17 12.85
N LEU A 163 9.50 8.40 12.35
CA LEU A 163 9.92 9.53 13.16
C LEU A 163 8.93 9.81 14.30
N GLY A 164 7.63 9.74 14.01
CA GLY A 164 6.56 9.89 15.00
C GLY A 164 6.63 8.82 16.10
N ALA A 165 6.85 7.56 15.73
CA ALA A 165 6.97 6.44 16.65
C ALA A 165 8.21 6.56 17.55
N ARG A 166 9.35 6.94 16.96
CA ARG A 166 10.60 7.17 17.69
C ARG A 166 10.49 8.31 18.71
N ARG A 167 9.75 9.37 18.39
CA ARG A 167 9.42 10.45 19.35
C ARG A 167 8.56 9.98 20.51
N GLN A 168 7.89 8.83 20.40
CA GLN A 168 7.15 8.19 21.49
C GLN A 168 7.97 7.10 22.21
N GLY A 169 9.27 6.97 21.91
CA GLY A 169 10.17 6.02 22.58
C GLY A 169 10.29 4.65 21.88
N ALA A 170 9.67 4.45 20.72
CA ALA A 170 9.83 3.21 19.96
C ALA A 170 11.24 3.06 19.35
N ARG A 171 11.66 1.82 19.13
CA ARG A 171 12.85 1.52 18.33
C ARG A 171 12.61 1.89 16.85
N PRO A 172 13.67 2.28 16.11
CA PRO A 172 13.55 2.62 14.69
C PRO A 172 13.28 1.39 13.84
N GLU A 173 12.25 1.44 12.98
CA GLU A 173 11.85 0.35 12.07
C GLU A 173 11.82 0.86 10.62
N ARG A 174 12.88 1.60 10.25
CA ARG A 174 12.96 2.39 9.00
C ARG A 174 12.60 1.59 7.75
N ARG A 175 13.06 0.34 7.67
CA ARG A 175 12.84 -0.51 6.50
C ARG A 175 11.38 -0.89 6.35
N ARG A 176 10.74 -1.30 7.45
CA ARG A 176 9.29 -1.59 7.49
C ARG A 176 8.46 -0.33 7.26
N ALA A 177 8.91 0.81 7.75
CA ALA A 177 8.26 2.10 7.52
C ALA A 177 8.27 2.52 6.04
N ILE A 178 9.42 2.37 5.36
CA ILE A 178 9.52 2.62 3.92
C ILE A 178 8.65 1.63 3.14
N ARG A 179 8.69 0.34 3.50
CA ARG A 179 7.84 -0.69 2.86
C ARG A 179 6.36 -0.41 3.08
N PHE A 180 5.97 0.07 4.27
CA PHE A 180 4.61 0.51 4.54
C PHE A 180 4.17 1.56 3.52
N GLY A 181 4.98 2.61 3.32
CA GLY A 181 4.68 3.63 2.32
C GLY A 181 4.55 3.04 0.90
N LEU A 182 5.55 2.28 0.47
CA LEU A 182 5.55 1.70 -0.89
C LEU A 182 4.37 0.75 -1.15
N TYR A 183 4.01 -0.08 -0.17
CA TYR A 183 2.83 -0.94 -0.29
C TYR A 183 1.51 -0.18 -0.11
N ALA A 184 1.54 0.98 0.56
CA ALA A 184 0.36 1.83 0.65
C ALA A 184 -0.12 2.29 -0.74
N CYS A 185 0.74 2.53 -1.73
CA CYS A 185 0.34 2.82 -3.13
C CYS A 185 -0.73 1.87 -3.71
N GLY A 186 -0.83 0.63 -3.20
CA GLY A 186 -1.91 -0.29 -3.57
C GLY A 186 -3.32 0.26 -3.30
N TRP A 187 -3.48 1.13 -2.29
CA TRP A 187 -4.76 1.77 -2.00
C TRP A 187 -5.21 2.77 -3.07
N ASP A 188 -4.30 3.35 -3.86
CA ASP A 188 -4.63 4.42 -4.81
C ASP A 188 -5.14 3.76 -6.08
N LEU A 189 -4.52 2.63 -6.45
CA LEU A 189 -5.04 1.73 -7.47
C LEU A 189 -6.43 1.20 -7.11
N MET A 190 -6.62 0.75 -5.86
CA MET A 190 -7.90 0.18 -5.42
C MET A 190 -9.00 1.24 -5.28
N ALA A 191 -8.69 2.43 -4.75
CA ALA A 191 -9.65 3.53 -4.60
C ALA A 191 -9.92 4.27 -5.91
N GLY A 192 -9.06 4.13 -6.92
CA GLY A 192 -9.19 4.75 -8.22
C GLY A 192 -10.20 4.06 -9.15
N PRO A 193 -10.44 4.66 -10.35
CA PRO A 193 -11.41 4.14 -11.31
C PRO A 193 -11.17 2.70 -11.73
N LEU A 194 -9.91 2.30 -11.92
CA LEU A 194 -9.58 0.93 -12.32
C LEU A 194 -9.88 -0.08 -11.20
N GLY A 195 -9.55 0.24 -9.94
CA GLY A 195 -9.89 -0.59 -8.79
C GLY A 195 -11.40 -0.75 -8.61
N ALA A 196 -12.15 0.35 -8.75
CA ALA A 196 -13.61 0.32 -8.72
C ALA A 196 -14.19 -0.57 -9.83
N LEU A 197 -13.68 -0.47 -11.06
CA LEU A 197 -14.10 -1.31 -12.18
C LEU A 197 -13.81 -2.80 -11.92
N VAL A 198 -12.59 -3.12 -11.47
CA VAL A 198 -12.21 -4.51 -11.15
C VAL A 198 -13.09 -5.08 -10.05
N MET A 199 -13.38 -4.29 -9.01
CA MET A 199 -14.26 -4.73 -7.92
C MET A 199 -15.71 -4.88 -8.35
N LEU A 200 -16.20 -4.03 -9.25
CA LEU A 200 -17.54 -4.16 -9.82
C LEU A 200 -17.67 -5.44 -10.66
N VAL A 201 -16.65 -5.74 -11.48
CA VAL A 201 -16.63 -6.95 -12.32
C VAL A 201 -16.49 -8.22 -11.49
N THR A 202 -15.64 -8.21 -10.45
CA THR A 202 -15.33 -9.43 -9.68
C THR A 202 -16.26 -9.66 -8.49
N GLY A 203 -16.78 -8.60 -7.87
CA GLY A 203 -17.61 -8.67 -6.65
C GLY A 203 -18.98 -7.99 -6.77
N GLY A 204 -19.34 -7.47 -7.95
CA GLY A 204 -20.58 -6.73 -8.17
C GLY A 204 -20.64 -5.39 -7.42
N VAL A 205 -21.84 -4.81 -7.38
CA VAL A 205 -22.08 -3.50 -6.72
C VAL A 205 -21.69 -3.54 -5.24
N LYS A 206 -21.98 -4.64 -4.54
CA LYS A 206 -21.62 -4.83 -3.13
C LYS A 206 -20.09 -4.79 -2.92
N GLY A 207 -19.33 -5.40 -3.83
CA GLY A 207 -17.87 -5.34 -3.80
C GLY A 207 -17.33 -3.93 -3.99
N ALA A 208 -17.93 -3.16 -4.91
CA ALA A 208 -17.56 -1.76 -5.14
C ALA A 208 -17.92 -0.85 -3.94
N GLU A 209 -19.09 -1.03 -3.32
CA GLU A 209 -19.48 -0.30 -2.10
C GLU A 209 -18.56 -0.61 -0.92
N GLN A 210 -18.21 -1.90 -0.73
CA GLN A 210 -17.26 -2.31 0.30
C GLN A 210 -15.90 -1.67 0.08
N LEU A 211 -15.41 -1.65 -1.17
CA LEU A 211 -14.17 -0.98 -1.53
C LEU A 211 -14.21 0.53 -1.24
N LEU A 212 -15.29 1.22 -1.61
CA LEU A 212 -15.41 2.66 -1.36
C LEU A 212 -15.40 2.97 0.14
N SER A 213 -16.17 2.21 0.92
CA SER A 213 -16.22 2.37 2.38
C SER A 213 -14.89 2.05 3.07
N ALA A 214 -14.15 1.06 2.56
CA ALA A 214 -12.82 0.72 3.04
C ALA A 214 -11.84 1.86 2.73
N SER A 215 -11.79 2.31 1.47
CA SER A 215 -10.81 3.29 0.97
C SER A 215 -10.77 4.57 1.80
N LEU A 216 -11.91 5.07 2.27
CA LEU A 216 -12.00 6.27 3.11
C LEU A 216 -11.35 6.12 4.50
N ARG A 217 -11.24 4.89 5.02
CA ARG A 217 -10.76 4.61 6.38
C ARG A 217 -9.38 3.95 6.40
N VAL A 218 -8.94 3.42 5.26
CA VAL A 218 -7.71 2.63 5.13
C VAL A 218 -6.47 3.40 5.59
N PRO A 219 -6.22 4.67 5.19
CA PRO A 219 -5.01 5.37 5.59
C PRO A 219 -4.83 5.46 7.11
N GLY A 220 -5.91 5.76 7.82
CA GLY A 220 -5.91 5.84 9.28
C GLY A 220 -5.73 4.47 9.95
N ARG A 221 -6.42 3.44 9.44
CA ARG A 221 -6.35 2.05 9.95
C ARG A 221 -4.98 1.43 9.72
N ALA A 222 -4.44 1.54 8.51
CA ALA A 222 -3.12 1.06 8.12
C ALA A 222 -2.02 1.69 8.99
N SER A 223 -2.05 3.02 9.14
CA SER A 223 -1.06 3.73 9.94
C SER A 223 -1.15 3.34 11.42
N THR A 224 -2.36 3.19 11.96
CA THR A 224 -2.56 2.67 13.33
C THR A 224 -2.04 1.23 13.46
N ALA A 225 -2.35 0.36 12.51
CA ALA A 225 -1.92 -1.03 12.51
C ALA A 225 -0.39 -1.16 12.50
N LEU A 226 0.30 -0.38 11.68
CA LEU A 226 1.77 -0.31 11.70
C LEU A 226 2.29 0.09 13.09
N LEU A 227 1.74 1.16 13.67
CA LEU A 227 2.21 1.70 14.95
C LEU A 227 1.93 0.77 16.14
N LEU A 228 0.82 0.03 16.11
CA LEU A 228 0.47 -0.94 17.15
C LEU A 228 1.21 -2.27 16.96
N GLY A 229 1.25 -2.79 15.74
CA GLY A 229 1.78 -4.12 15.45
C GLY A 229 3.30 -4.17 15.31
N VAL A 230 3.88 -3.24 14.54
CA VAL A 230 5.34 -3.23 14.30
C VAL A 230 6.08 -2.48 15.40
N TYR A 231 5.59 -1.31 15.79
CA TYR A 231 6.26 -0.49 16.82
C TYR A 231 5.82 -0.80 18.26
N ALA A 232 4.82 -1.69 18.45
CA ALA A 232 4.29 -2.07 19.76
C ALA A 232 3.91 -0.88 20.66
N LEU A 233 3.45 0.23 20.07
CA LEU A 233 3.11 1.43 20.84
C LEU A 233 1.78 1.24 21.59
N HIS A 234 1.70 1.80 22.80
CA HIS A 234 0.43 1.95 23.49
C HIS A 234 -0.56 2.80 22.64
N PRO A 235 -1.87 2.49 22.60
CA PRO A 235 -2.83 3.16 21.71
C PRO A 235 -2.82 4.70 21.74
N GLY A 236 -2.64 5.29 22.93
CA GLY A 236 -2.53 6.75 23.07
C GLY A 236 -1.27 7.34 22.42
N ALA A 237 -0.14 6.63 22.49
CA ALA A 237 1.10 7.02 21.84
C ALA A 237 1.01 6.84 20.31
N ALA A 238 0.44 5.72 19.86
CA ALA A 238 0.16 5.49 18.44
C ALA A 238 -0.72 6.59 17.83
N ALA A 239 -1.77 7.02 18.53
CA ALA A 239 -2.63 8.11 18.05
C ALA A 239 -1.90 9.46 17.92
N ARG A 240 -0.92 9.75 18.78
CA ARG A 240 -0.07 10.95 18.67
C ARG A 240 0.92 10.84 17.53
N ALA A 241 1.62 9.69 17.44
CA ALA A 241 2.56 9.42 16.35
C ALA A 241 1.89 9.50 14.98
N ARG A 242 0.70 8.89 14.83
CA ARG A 242 -0.10 8.96 13.60
C ARG A 242 -0.46 10.40 13.23
N ARG A 243 -0.99 11.18 14.18
CA ARG A 243 -1.37 12.58 13.91
C ARG A 243 -0.17 13.41 13.45
N ALA A 244 0.95 13.32 14.16
CA ALA A 244 2.16 14.05 13.80
C ALA A 244 2.69 13.60 12.42
N GLY A 245 2.74 12.30 12.15
CA GLY A 245 3.18 11.74 10.87
C GLY A 245 2.30 12.17 9.71
N SER A 246 0.97 12.04 9.84
CA SER A 246 0.01 12.45 8.81
C SER A 246 0.04 13.95 8.52
N ILE A 247 0.19 14.80 9.54
CA ILE A 247 0.31 16.25 9.35
C ILE A 247 1.61 16.58 8.61
N ALA A 248 2.72 15.98 9.01
CA ALA A 248 4.01 16.20 8.35
C ALA A 248 3.98 15.75 6.89
N ALA A 249 3.42 14.56 6.62
CA ALA A 249 3.27 14.05 5.26
C ALA A 249 2.40 14.97 4.41
N LEU A 250 1.24 15.39 4.91
CA LEU A 250 0.35 16.31 4.22
C LEU A 250 1.04 17.65 3.89
N ALA A 251 1.73 18.24 4.86
CA ALA A 251 2.44 19.49 4.66
C ALA A 251 3.55 19.37 3.60
N LEU A 252 4.34 18.29 3.64
CA LEU A 252 5.38 18.03 2.64
C LEU A 252 4.80 17.79 1.24
N THR A 253 3.71 17.02 1.14
CA THR A 253 3.05 16.77 -0.15
C THR A 253 2.50 18.06 -0.75
N ILE A 254 1.82 18.89 0.03
CA ILE A 254 1.30 20.19 -0.45
C ILE A 254 2.47 21.10 -0.88
N ALA A 255 3.50 21.25 -0.03
CA ALA A 255 4.63 22.12 -0.33
C ALA A 255 5.39 21.67 -1.59
N SER A 256 5.63 20.36 -1.74
CA SER A 256 6.31 19.82 -2.92
C SER A 256 5.46 19.92 -4.19
N GLY A 257 4.14 19.73 -4.10
CA GLY A 257 3.24 19.93 -5.23
C GLY A 257 3.20 21.38 -5.71
N LEU A 258 3.11 22.33 -4.78
CA LEU A 258 3.18 23.76 -5.11
C LEU A 258 4.52 24.15 -5.74
N ALA A 259 5.63 23.62 -5.21
CA ALA A 259 6.96 23.84 -5.78
C ALA A 259 7.07 23.27 -7.20
N ALA A 260 6.54 22.06 -7.45
CA ALA A 260 6.53 21.45 -8.78
C ALA A 260 5.72 22.28 -9.79
N ILE A 261 4.55 22.78 -9.38
CA ILE A 261 3.72 23.68 -10.23
C ILE A 261 4.46 24.99 -10.51
N ALA A 262 5.06 25.60 -9.49
CA ALA A 262 5.81 26.85 -9.66
C ALA A 262 6.99 26.68 -10.62
N LEU A 263 7.72 25.56 -10.52
CA LEU A 263 8.80 25.23 -11.46
C LEU A 263 8.26 24.99 -12.87
N ALA A 264 7.18 24.23 -13.03
CA ALA A 264 6.57 24.01 -14.34
C ALA A 264 6.19 25.34 -14.99
N VAL A 265 5.53 26.25 -14.26
CA VAL A 265 5.17 27.58 -14.76
C VAL A 265 6.38 28.43 -15.09
N ALA A 266 7.45 28.37 -14.29
CA ALA A 266 8.67 29.15 -14.53
C ALA A 266 9.46 28.69 -15.77
N PHE A 267 9.28 27.44 -16.21
CA PHE A 267 9.97 26.84 -17.35
C PHE A 267 9.06 26.55 -18.56
N SER A 268 7.78 26.97 -18.50
CA SER A 268 6.82 26.93 -19.62
C SER A 268 6.87 28.23 -20.42
#